data_AF-W2TCU9-F1
#
_entry.id   AF-W2TCU9-F1
#
_cell.length_a   1.000
_cell.length_b   1.000
_cell.length_c   1.000
_cell.angle_alpha   90.00
_cell.angle_beta   90.00
_cell.angle_gamma   90.00
#
_symmetry.space_group_name_H-M   'P 1'
#
loop_
_entity.id
_entity.type
_entity.pdbx_description
1 polymer ?
#
loop_
_entity_poly.entity_id
_entity_poly.type
_entity_poly.pdbx_seq_one_letter_code
_entity_poly.pdbx_strand_id
1 'polypeptide(L)'
;MAADVLAPGFWEIGAYKNNVRRIKDGIDELDDFTKMARERADIEAKYGRTMQQFAEKWKAHVGRAVQHGSVKKAWLGLLEEAEAVSVQHNRVKDRLLDEVLKTLALYRKENYHPSAFRAPKEIREAEEGFERAQRKWKKLYEKLESSKKAYYSACRQEKSALVNLTNSQADSSVSQDGAQKLRDRLEKCRDDAQKCRNIYEKNIAEITQY
;
A
#
# COMPACT_ATOMS: atom_id res chain seq x y z
N MET A 1 -13.12 5.40 9.97
CA MET A 1 -11.81 4.85 10.39
C MET A 1 -12.02 3.49 11.09
N ALA A 2 -12.31 2.42 10.33
CA ALA A 2 -12.64 1.10 10.90
C ALA A 2 -12.14 -0.07 10.03
N ALA A 3 -11.05 0.12 9.27
CA ALA A 3 -10.48 -0.92 8.41
C ALA A 3 -9.15 -1.49 8.92
N ASP A 4 -8.49 -0.84 9.89
CA ASP A 4 -7.11 -1.20 10.29
C ASP A 4 -7.00 -2.32 11.34
N VAL A 5 -8.09 -2.75 11.97
CA VAL A 5 -8.03 -3.75 13.06
C VAL A 5 -7.95 -5.20 12.54
N LEU A 6 -8.13 -5.42 11.23
CA LEU A 6 -8.06 -6.75 10.60
C LEU A 6 -6.89 -6.90 9.61
N ALA A 7 -6.03 -5.88 9.47
CA ALA A 7 -4.89 -5.99 8.58
C ALA A 7 -3.88 -7.00 9.15
N PRO A 8 -3.46 -8.01 8.38
CA PRO A 8 -2.42 -8.93 8.84
C PRO A 8 -1.15 -8.14 9.17
N GLY A 9 -0.55 -8.45 10.31
CA GLY A 9 0.67 -7.78 10.76
C GLY A 9 1.80 -7.92 9.73
N PHE A 10 2.71 -6.95 9.67
CA PHE A 10 3.77 -6.90 8.64
C PHE A 10 4.56 -8.22 8.44
N TRP A 11 4.77 -8.96 9.54
CA TRP A 11 5.51 -10.22 9.55
C TRP A 11 4.76 -11.41 8.94
N GLU A 12 3.44 -11.28 8.73
CA GLU A 12 2.64 -12.29 8.07
C GLU A 12 3.05 -12.48 6.60
N ILE A 13 2.83 -13.68 6.07
CA ILE A 13 3.21 -14.02 4.70
C ILE A 13 2.49 -13.08 3.72
N GLY A 14 3.28 -12.32 2.95
CA GLY A 14 2.76 -11.39 1.95
C GLY A 14 2.22 -10.07 2.50
N ALA A 15 2.21 -9.82 3.82
CA ALA A 15 1.72 -8.55 4.38
C ALA A 15 2.61 -7.34 4.00
N TYR A 16 3.86 -7.58 3.62
CA TYR A 16 4.76 -6.56 3.06
C TYR A 16 4.20 -5.87 1.81
N LYS A 17 3.24 -6.48 1.10
CA LYS A 17 2.61 -5.90 -0.10
C LYS A 17 1.98 -4.53 0.15
N ASN A 18 1.53 -4.25 1.39
CA ASN A 18 1.07 -2.92 1.76
C ASN A 18 2.18 -1.85 1.66
N ASN A 19 3.42 -2.20 2.01
CA ASN A 19 4.57 -1.31 1.89
C ASN A 19 4.98 -1.12 0.42
N VAL A 20 4.92 -2.18 -0.38
CA VAL A 20 5.17 -2.10 -1.83
C VAL A 20 4.12 -1.21 -2.50
N ARG A 21 2.84 -1.37 -2.14
CA ARG A 21 1.75 -0.51 -2.62
C ARG A 21 1.97 0.96 -2.28
N ARG A 22 2.47 1.27 -1.08
CA ARG A 22 2.79 2.65 -0.69
C ARG A 22 3.77 3.34 -1.64
N ILE A 23 4.69 2.61 -2.27
CA ILE A 23 5.60 3.17 -3.28
C ILE A 23 4.81 3.60 -4.52
N LYS A 24 3.87 2.76 -4.98
CA LYS A 24 2.97 3.09 -6.09
C LYS A 24 2.08 4.29 -5.73
N ASP A 25 1.48 4.28 -4.55
CA ASP A 25 0.60 5.35 -4.09
C ASP A 25 1.36 6.68 -4.07
N GLY A 26 2.61 6.71 -3.59
CA GLY A 26 3.44 7.92 -3.63
C GLY A 26 3.76 8.45 -5.03
N ILE A 27 3.85 7.57 -6.05
CA ILE A 27 4.01 7.99 -7.45
C ILE A 27 2.73 8.65 -7.95
N ASP A 28 1.58 8.03 -7.67
CA ASP A 28 0.27 8.53 -8.08
C ASP A 28 -0.06 9.87 -7.38
N GLU A 29 0.25 9.99 -6.08
CA GLU A 29 0.11 11.22 -5.29
C GLU A 29 1.01 12.36 -5.82
N LEU A 30 2.24 12.05 -6.26
CA LEU A 30 3.13 13.03 -6.88
C LEU A 30 2.56 13.56 -8.21
N ASP A 31 1.89 12.70 -8.97
CA ASP A 31 1.21 13.09 -10.22
C ASP A 31 0.02 14.00 -9.94
N ASP A 32 -0.76 13.72 -8.91
CA ASP A 32 -1.88 14.56 -8.51
C ASP A 32 -1.41 15.91 -7.96
N PHE A 33 -0.34 15.94 -7.17
CA PHE A 33 0.29 17.18 -6.72
C PHE A 33 0.78 18.03 -7.90
N THR A 34 1.39 17.38 -8.90
CA THR A 34 1.86 18.03 -10.14
C THR A 34 0.71 18.66 -10.92
N LYS A 35 -0.43 17.95 -11.07
CA LYS A 35 -1.65 18.49 -11.72
C LYS A 35 -2.21 19.68 -10.95
N MET A 36 -2.33 19.58 -9.63
CA MET A 36 -2.83 20.66 -8.80
C MET A 36 -1.96 21.93 -8.92
N ALA A 37 -0.63 21.78 -8.88
CA ALA A 37 0.30 22.91 -9.05
C ALA A 37 0.17 23.56 -10.44
N ARG A 38 -0.05 22.76 -11.50
CA ARG A 38 -0.33 23.23 -12.86
C ARG A 38 -1.63 24.04 -12.92
N GLU A 39 -2.71 23.50 -12.37
CA GLU A 39 -4.02 24.18 -12.30
C GLU A 39 -3.91 25.52 -11.56
N ARG A 40 -3.17 25.53 -10.44
CA ARG A 40 -2.90 26.76 -9.70
C ARG A 40 -2.16 27.79 -10.57
N ALA A 41 -1.12 27.38 -11.30
CA ALA A 41 -0.40 28.28 -12.19
C ALA A 41 -1.33 28.87 -13.28
N ASP A 42 -2.24 28.06 -13.83
CA ASP A 42 -3.18 28.52 -14.86
C ASP A 42 -4.19 29.55 -14.30
N ILE A 43 -4.60 29.43 -13.03
CA ILE A 43 -5.41 30.45 -12.34
C ILE A 43 -4.65 31.77 -12.24
N GLU A 44 -3.38 31.73 -11.81
CA GLU A 44 -2.53 32.92 -11.70
C GLU A 44 -2.32 33.59 -13.06
N ALA A 45 -2.09 32.78 -14.12
CA ALA A 45 -1.96 33.26 -15.48
C ALA A 45 -3.22 33.97 -15.98
N LYS A 46 -4.40 33.40 -15.68
CA LYS A 46 -5.69 33.98 -16.06
C LYS A 46 -5.91 35.31 -15.37
N TYR A 47 -5.68 35.39 -14.06
CA TYR A 47 -5.83 36.62 -13.30
C TYR A 47 -4.89 37.73 -13.82
N GLY A 48 -3.60 37.41 -13.97
CA GLY A 48 -2.61 38.35 -14.50
C GLY A 48 -3.01 38.89 -15.88
N ARG A 49 -3.42 38.00 -16.80
CA ARG A 49 -3.89 38.39 -18.14
C ARG A 49 -5.12 39.28 -18.10
N THR A 50 -6.12 38.94 -17.28
CA THR A 50 -7.35 39.72 -17.18
C THR A 50 -7.09 41.11 -16.59
N MET A 51 -6.20 41.22 -15.61
CA MET A 51 -5.78 42.53 -15.05
C MET A 51 -5.03 43.38 -16.08
N GLN A 52 -4.12 42.79 -16.85
CA GLN A 52 -3.42 43.50 -17.91
C GLN A 52 -4.39 44.04 -18.97
N GLN A 53 -5.30 43.20 -19.46
CA GLN A 53 -6.31 43.60 -20.44
C GLN A 53 -7.24 44.70 -19.91
N PHE A 54 -7.62 44.62 -18.63
CA PHE A 54 -8.41 45.66 -17.96
C PHE A 54 -7.66 46.99 -17.94
N ALA A 55 -6.39 46.99 -17.51
CA ALA A 55 -5.59 48.20 -17.43
C ALA A 55 -5.36 48.85 -18.80
N GLU A 56 -4.97 48.06 -19.81
CA GLU A 56 -4.74 48.54 -21.18
C GLU A 56 -6.01 49.17 -21.78
N LYS A 57 -7.16 48.50 -21.64
CA LYS A 57 -8.45 49.00 -22.13
C LYS A 57 -8.79 50.36 -21.54
N TRP A 58 -8.70 50.50 -20.22
CA TRP A 58 -9.09 51.73 -19.53
C TRP A 58 -8.06 52.84 -19.70
N LYS A 59 -6.76 52.53 -19.78
CA LYS A 59 -5.72 53.53 -20.10
C LYS A 59 -5.99 54.16 -21.47
N ALA A 60 -6.32 53.33 -22.47
CA ALA A 60 -6.68 53.82 -23.80
C ALA A 60 -7.94 54.70 -23.78
N HIS A 61 -8.95 54.36 -22.97
CA HIS A 61 -10.14 55.19 -22.79
C HIS A 61 -9.80 56.54 -22.13
N VAL A 62 -9.10 56.52 -20.99
CA VAL A 62 -8.70 57.73 -20.24
C VAL A 62 -7.85 58.65 -21.09
N GLY A 63 -6.93 58.08 -21.89
CA GLY A 63 -6.08 58.83 -22.82
C GLY A 63 -6.88 59.67 -23.82
N ARG A 64 -8.05 59.19 -24.27
CA ARG A 64 -8.94 59.90 -25.19
C ARG A 64 -9.95 60.80 -24.49
N ALA A 65 -10.56 60.32 -23.42
CA ALA A 65 -11.71 60.97 -22.76
C ALA A 65 -11.30 62.08 -21.78
N VAL A 66 -10.11 62.00 -21.19
CA VAL A 66 -9.66 62.96 -20.16
C VAL A 66 -8.34 63.58 -20.63
N GLN A 67 -8.34 64.88 -20.91
CA GLN A 67 -7.18 65.56 -21.48
C GLN A 67 -6.07 65.81 -20.45
N HIS A 68 -6.41 66.36 -19.29
CA HIS A 68 -5.44 66.70 -18.21
C HIS A 68 -6.14 66.81 -16.84
N GLY A 69 -5.36 67.04 -15.77
CA GLY A 69 -5.87 67.34 -14.43
C GLY A 69 -5.56 66.26 -13.38
N SER A 70 -5.85 66.57 -12.12
CA SER A 70 -5.61 65.68 -10.98
C SER A 70 -6.42 64.39 -11.05
N VAL A 71 -7.67 64.45 -11.52
CA VAL A 71 -8.54 63.27 -11.70
C VAL A 71 -7.94 62.29 -12.71
N LYS A 72 -7.38 62.78 -13.83
CA LYS A 72 -6.68 61.94 -14.82
C LYS A 72 -5.53 61.18 -14.17
N LYS A 73 -4.72 61.88 -13.36
CA LYS A 73 -3.58 61.28 -12.66
C LYS A 73 -4.03 60.21 -11.67
N ALA A 74 -5.05 60.49 -10.86
CA ALA A 74 -5.60 59.52 -9.91
C ALA A 74 -6.13 58.26 -10.61
N TRP A 75 -6.83 58.44 -11.74
CA TRP A 75 -7.35 57.32 -12.53
C TRP A 75 -6.22 56.49 -13.14
N LEU A 76 -5.20 57.13 -13.72
CA LEU A 76 -4.03 56.41 -14.25
C LEU A 76 -3.26 55.68 -13.15
N GLY A 77 -3.14 56.25 -11.95
CA GLY A 77 -2.51 55.58 -10.81
C GLY A 77 -3.20 54.28 -10.41
N LEU A 78 -4.54 54.22 -10.47
CA LEU A 78 -5.29 52.97 -10.25
C LEU A 78 -4.96 51.92 -11.33
N LEU A 79 -4.80 52.34 -12.58
CA LEU A 79 -4.50 51.43 -13.68
C LEU A 79 -3.03 50.97 -13.67
N GLU A 80 -2.12 51.78 -13.15
CA GLU A 80 -0.73 51.38 -12.88
C GLU A 80 -0.65 50.34 -11.76
N GLU A 81 -1.47 50.45 -10.71
CA GLU A 81 -1.59 49.42 -9.68
C GLU A 81 -2.05 48.07 -10.26
N ALA A 82 -3.08 48.08 -11.11
CA ALA A 82 -3.57 46.87 -11.77
C ALA A 82 -2.49 46.19 -12.66
N GLU A 83 -1.66 46.97 -13.35
CA GLU A 83 -0.50 46.44 -14.09
C GLU A 83 0.56 45.86 -13.16
N ALA A 84 0.89 46.54 -12.06
CA ALA A 84 1.86 46.05 -11.09
C ALA A 84 1.39 44.73 -10.45
N VAL A 85 0.10 44.61 -10.13
CA VAL A 85 -0.52 43.37 -9.64
C VAL A 85 -0.45 42.28 -10.71
N SER A 86 -0.77 42.58 -11.97
CA SER A 86 -0.64 41.62 -13.08
C SER A 86 0.78 41.04 -13.17
N VAL A 87 1.81 41.88 -13.02
CA VAL A 87 3.21 41.44 -13.00
C VAL A 87 3.49 40.48 -11.84
N GLN A 88 2.97 40.75 -10.63
CA GLN A 88 3.15 39.84 -9.49
C GLN A 88 2.49 38.48 -9.71
N HIS A 89 1.26 38.44 -10.24
CA HIS A 89 0.59 37.17 -10.54
C HIS A 89 1.30 36.37 -11.63
N ASN A 90 1.81 37.05 -12.67
CA ASN A 90 2.64 36.40 -13.68
C ASN A 90 3.94 35.83 -13.08
N ARG A 91 4.57 36.54 -12.14
CA ARG A 91 5.74 36.02 -11.42
C ARG A 91 5.40 34.77 -10.59
N VAL A 92 4.26 34.74 -9.91
CA VAL A 92 3.81 33.53 -9.18
C VAL A 92 3.61 32.36 -10.14
N LYS A 93 2.93 32.60 -11.28
CA LYS A 93 2.78 31.61 -12.35
C LYS A 93 4.13 31.09 -12.82
N ASP A 94 5.08 31.97 -13.17
CA ASP A 94 6.40 31.57 -13.65
C ASP A 94 7.14 30.71 -12.62
N ARG A 95 7.11 31.08 -11.33
CA ARG A 95 7.73 30.28 -10.27
C ARG A 95 7.09 28.89 -10.13
N LEU A 96 5.76 28.80 -10.23
CA LEU A 96 5.08 27.51 -10.21
C LEU A 96 5.52 26.63 -11.39
N LEU A 97 5.61 27.20 -12.59
CA LEU A 97 5.96 26.45 -13.80
C LEU A 97 7.44 26.10 -13.89
N ASP A 98 8.31 27.05 -13.60
CA ASP A 98 9.75 26.95 -13.87
C ASP A 98 10.57 26.49 -12.66
N GLU A 99 10.09 26.72 -11.43
CA GLU A 99 10.75 26.21 -10.23
C GLU A 99 10.05 24.92 -9.77
N VAL A 100 8.76 25.02 -9.40
CA VAL A 100 8.06 23.91 -8.73
C VAL A 100 7.85 22.74 -9.67
N LEU A 101 7.17 22.93 -10.81
CA LEU A 101 6.86 21.82 -11.72
C LEU A 101 8.12 21.19 -12.32
N LYS A 102 9.16 21.98 -12.63
CA LYS A 102 10.44 21.42 -13.11
C LYS A 102 11.16 20.62 -12.03
N THR A 103 11.13 21.08 -10.78
CA THR A 103 11.69 20.32 -9.64
C THR A 103 10.95 19.00 -9.45
N LEU A 104 9.61 19.00 -9.52
CA LEU A 104 8.82 17.78 -9.44
C LEU A 104 9.12 16.82 -10.60
N ALA A 105 9.26 17.35 -11.82
CA ALA A 105 9.61 16.55 -12.98
C ALA A 105 11.00 15.92 -12.86
N LEU A 106 11.98 16.67 -12.35
CA LEU A 106 13.33 16.18 -12.09
C LEU A 106 13.30 15.09 -11.00
N TYR A 107 12.66 15.37 -9.87
CA TYR A 107 12.50 14.41 -8.78
C TYR A 107 11.87 13.10 -9.27
N ARG A 108 10.78 13.18 -10.03
CA ARG A 108 10.11 12.01 -10.61
C ARG A 108 11.06 11.20 -11.50
N LYS A 109 11.80 11.87 -12.37
CA LYS A 109 12.74 11.24 -13.30
C LYS A 109 13.89 10.53 -12.58
N GLU A 110 14.41 11.11 -11.50
CA GLU A 110 15.55 10.57 -10.76
C GLU A 110 15.15 9.43 -9.79
N ASN A 111 13.92 9.46 -9.27
CA ASN A 111 13.49 8.53 -8.23
C ASN A 111 12.58 7.41 -8.74
N TYR A 112 11.93 7.58 -9.89
CA TYR A 112 11.01 6.58 -10.43
C TYR A 112 11.35 6.26 -11.88
N HIS A 113 11.72 4.99 -12.13
CA HIS A 113 12.15 4.54 -13.44
C HIS A 113 11.04 3.69 -14.09
N PRO A 114 10.20 4.29 -14.95
CA PRO A 114 9.09 3.59 -15.59
C PRO A 114 9.59 2.52 -16.56
N SER A 115 8.83 1.44 -16.67
CA SER A 115 9.06 0.38 -17.66
C SER A 115 7.83 0.25 -18.55
N ALA A 116 8.01 0.20 -19.87
CA ALA A 116 6.91 0.21 -20.84
C ALA A 116 5.94 -0.98 -20.71
N PHE A 117 6.40 -2.09 -20.13
CA PHE A 117 5.63 -3.34 -20.03
C PHE A 117 5.55 -3.88 -18.59
N ARG A 118 6.10 -3.16 -17.61
CA ARG A 118 6.25 -3.64 -16.23
C ARG A 118 6.04 -2.50 -15.24
N ALA A 119 5.81 -2.85 -13.98
CA ALA A 119 5.82 -1.88 -12.89
C ALA A 119 7.17 -1.12 -12.82
N PRO A 120 7.19 0.12 -12.31
CA PRO A 120 8.42 0.87 -12.02
C PRO A 120 9.47 0.02 -11.33
N LYS A 121 10.74 0.25 -11.67
CA LYS A 121 11.88 -0.51 -11.15
C LYS A 121 11.87 -0.61 -9.63
N GLU A 122 11.59 0.49 -8.94
CA GLU A 122 11.62 0.61 -7.49
C GLU A 122 10.58 -0.30 -6.82
N ILE A 123 9.39 -0.40 -7.42
CA ILE A 123 8.32 -1.29 -6.94
C ILE A 123 8.74 -2.75 -7.09
N ARG A 124 9.31 -3.11 -8.25
CA ARG A 124 9.78 -4.48 -8.51
C ARG A 124 10.91 -4.86 -7.57
N GLU A 125 11.90 -4.00 -7.40
CA GLU A 125 13.06 -4.29 -6.54
C GLU A 125 12.63 -4.47 -5.08
N ALA A 126 11.69 -3.65 -4.59
CA ALA A 126 11.11 -3.81 -3.27
C ALA A 126 10.35 -5.15 -3.14
N GLU A 127 9.50 -5.49 -4.11
CA GLU A 127 8.74 -6.75 -4.11
C GLU A 127 9.65 -7.98 -4.15
N GLU A 128 10.61 -8.01 -5.08
CA GLU A 128 11.59 -9.09 -5.21
C GLU A 128 12.47 -9.21 -3.96
N GLY A 129 12.82 -8.08 -3.32
CA GLY A 129 13.55 -8.04 -2.06
C GLY A 129 12.79 -8.70 -0.92
N PHE A 130 11.53 -8.33 -0.72
CA PHE A 130 10.68 -8.95 0.30
C PHE A 130 10.41 -10.43 0.01
N GLU A 131 10.10 -10.79 -1.23
CA GLU A 131 9.90 -12.19 -1.61
C GLU A 131 11.12 -13.05 -1.31
N ARG A 132 12.32 -12.53 -1.61
CA ARG A 132 13.58 -13.22 -1.34
C ARG A 132 13.82 -13.38 0.16
N ALA A 133 13.63 -12.32 0.94
CA ALA A 133 13.82 -12.33 2.39
C ALA A 133 12.82 -13.28 3.10
N GLN A 134 11.56 -13.28 2.67
CA GLN A 134 10.51 -14.09 3.29
C GLN A 134 10.51 -15.55 2.80
N ARG A 135 11.17 -15.88 1.68
CA ARG A 135 11.10 -17.20 1.03
C ARG A 135 11.40 -18.38 1.94
N LYS A 136 12.50 -18.31 2.71
CA LYS A 136 12.93 -19.44 3.55
C LYS A 136 12.00 -19.61 4.75
N TRP A 137 11.66 -18.52 5.42
CA TRP A 137 10.71 -18.53 6.53
C TRP A 137 9.33 -19.03 6.10
N LYS A 138 8.82 -18.56 4.95
CA LYS A 138 7.56 -19.04 4.35
C LYS A 138 7.53 -20.56 4.18
N LYS A 139 8.59 -21.16 3.65
CA LYS A 139 8.69 -22.63 3.48
C LYS A 139 8.66 -23.36 4.82
N LEU A 140 9.37 -22.84 5.83
CA LEU A 140 9.37 -23.42 7.18
C LEU A 140 7.99 -23.32 7.82
N TYR A 141 7.31 -22.19 7.67
CA TYR A 141 5.96 -21.97 8.17
C TYR A 141 4.93 -22.90 7.51
N GLU A 142 4.97 -23.05 6.18
CA GLU A 142 4.09 -23.98 5.46
C GLU A 142 4.29 -25.43 5.91
N LYS A 143 5.55 -25.84 6.15
CA LYS A 143 5.90 -27.16 6.69
C LYS A 143 5.38 -27.33 8.12
N LEU A 144 5.53 -26.32 8.96
CA LEU A 144 5.00 -26.28 10.33
C LEU A 144 3.49 -26.48 10.33
N GLU A 145 2.74 -25.65 9.60
CA GLU A 145 1.27 -25.72 9.55
C GLU A 145 0.76 -27.06 8.99
N SER A 146 1.45 -27.63 8.01
CA SER A 146 1.14 -28.98 7.51
C SER A 146 1.31 -30.05 8.61
N SER A 147 2.44 -30.04 9.32
CA SER A 147 2.69 -31.00 10.41
C SER A 147 1.76 -30.82 11.62
N LYS A 148 1.41 -29.59 11.96
CA LYS A 148 0.41 -29.25 12.98
C LYS A 148 -0.96 -29.86 12.63
N LYS A 149 -1.40 -29.69 11.39
CA LYS A 149 -2.66 -30.25 10.91
C LYS A 149 -2.65 -31.79 10.96
N ALA A 150 -1.54 -32.42 10.57
CA ALA A 150 -1.38 -33.86 10.64
C ALA A 150 -1.45 -34.37 12.10
N TYR A 151 -0.72 -33.73 13.02
CA TYR A 151 -0.74 -34.06 14.44
C TYR A 151 -2.14 -33.94 15.06
N TYR A 152 -2.84 -32.83 14.83
CA TYR A 152 -4.21 -32.67 15.34
C TYR A 152 -5.20 -33.64 14.71
N SER A 153 -4.98 -34.06 13.46
CA SER A 153 -5.76 -35.13 12.83
C SER A 153 -5.54 -36.47 13.52
N ALA A 154 -4.28 -36.85 13.78
CA ALA A 154 -3.93 -38.08 14.48
C ALA A 154 -4.50 -38.10 15.91
N CYS A 155 -4.43 -36.99 16.66
CA CYS A 155 -5.04 -36.87 17.99
C CYS A 155 -6.56 -37.10 17.96
N ARG A 156 -7.26 -36.58 16.93
CA ARG A 156 -8.70 -36.82 16.78
C ARG A 156 -9.00 -38.30 16.50
N GLN A 157 -8.18 -38.96 15.69
CA GLN A 157 -8.34 -40.39 15.38
C GLN A 157 -8.07 -41.26 16.61
N GLU A 158 -7.02 -40.96 17.38
CA GLU A 158 -6.71 -41.62 18.65
C GLU A 158 -7.88 -41.49 19.63
N LYS A 159 -8.40 -40.27 19.84
CA LYS A 159 -9.55 -40.03 20.71
C LYS A 159 -10.79 -40.80 20.23
N SER A 160 -11.02 -40.84 18.92
CA SER A 160 -12.12 -41.62 18.32
C SER A 160 -11.95 -43.13 18.56
N ALA A 161 -10.74 -43.66 18.36
CA ALA A 161 -10.43 -45.07 18.63
C ALA A 161 -10.62 -45.43 20.11
N LEU A 162 -10.22 -44.54 21.03
CA LEU A 162 -10.42 -44.72 22.47
C LEU A 162 -11.89 -44.76 22.86
N VAL A 163 -12.71 -43.85 22.32
CA VAL A 163 -14.15 -43.84 22.53
C VAL A 163 -14.79 -45.12 21.99
N ASN A 164 -14.40 -45.56 20.78
CA ASN A 164 -14.91 -46.80 20.20
C ASN A 164 -14.56 -48.04 21.06
N LEU A 165 -13.33 -48.12 21.57
CA LEU A 165 -12.92 -49.19 22.47
C LEU A 165 -13.73 -49.16 23.77
N THR A 166 -13.89 -47.97 24.38
CA THR A 166 -14.65 -47.80 25.63
C THR A 166 -16.11 -48.21 25.46
N ASN A 167 -16.75 -47.79 24.36
CA ASN A 167 -18.13 -48.16 24.05
C ASN A 167 -18.29 -49.67 23.82
N SER A 168 -17.31 -50.30 23.14
CA SER A 168 -17.33 -51.75 22.90
C SER A 168 -17.20 -52.59 24.18
N GLN A 169 -16.59 -52.04 25.24
CA GLN A 169 -16.47 -52.73 26.53
C GLN A 169 -17.80 -52.77 27.29
N ALA A 170 -18.71 -51.84 27.00
CA ALA A 170 -20.06 -51.82 27.56
C ALA A 170 -21.05 -52.69 26.76
N ASP A 171 -20.63 -53.24 25.62
CA ASP A 171 -21.47 -54.05 24.73
C ASP A 171 -21.12 -55.54 24.84
N SER A 172 -22.01 -56.33 25.44
CA SER A 172 -21.83 -57.77 25.64
C SER A 172 -21.88 -58.59 24.34
N SER A 173 -22.21 -57.97 23.20
CA SER A 173 -22.23 -58.64 21.90
C SER A 173 -20.87 -58.65 21.18
N VAL A 174 -19.87 -57.92 21.69
CA VAL A 174 -18.54 -57.82 21.09
C VAL A 174 -17.70 -59.05 21.47
N SER A 175 -17.20 -59.76 20.45
CA SER A 175 -16.32 -60.91 20.65
C SER A 175 -14.95 -60.52 21.20
N GLN A 176 -14.24 -61.45 21.84
CA GLN A 176 -12.86 -61.22 22.32
C GLN A 176 -11.91 -60.80 21.18
N ASP A 177 -12.06 -61.39 19.99
CA ASP A 177 -11.28 -61.02 18.80
C ASP A 177 -11.62 -59.59 18.31
N GLY A 178 -12.90 -59.20 18.35
CA GLY A 178 -13.35 -57.85 18.04
C GLY A 178 -12.79 -56.80 19.00
N ALA A 179 -12.81 -57.10 20.31
CA ALA A 179 -12.21 -56.25 21.34
C ALA A 179 -10.69 -56.11 21.17
N GLN A 180 -9.99 -57.20 20.79
CA GLN A 180 -8.56 -57.14 20.54
C GLN A 180 -8.22 -56.26 19.33
N LYS A 181 -8.96 -56.38 18.22
CA LYS A 181 -8.81 -55.52 17.04
C LYS A 181 -8.99 -54.02 17.37
N LEU A 182 -9.91 -53.68 18.26
CA LEU A 182 -10.11 -52.30 18.71
C LEU A 182 -8.94 -51.80 19.57
N ARG A 183 -8.33 -52.66 20.40
CA ARG A 183 -7.11 -52.33 21.14
C ARG A 183 -5.92 -52.11 20.20
N ASP A 184 -5.71 -53.00 19.24
CA ASP A 184 -4.62 -52.90 18.26
C ASP A 184 -4.77 -51.62 17.41
N ARG A 185 -6.01 -51.27 17.04
CA ARG A 185 -6.30 -50.01 16.35
C ARG A 185 -5.98 -48.79 17.21
N LEU A 186 -6.34 -48.80 18.49
CA LEU A 186 -6.02 -47.70 19.40
C LEU A 186 -4.50 -47.53 19.54
N GLU A 187 -3.76 -48.61 19.70
CA GLU A 187 -2.31 -48.57 19.83
C GLU A 187 -1.64 -48.01 18.57
N LYS A 188 -2.10 -48.45 17.39
CA LYS A 188 -1.64 -47.87 16.12
C LYS A 188 -1.92 -46.37 16.04
N CYS A 189 -3.11 -45.92 16.45
CA CYS A 189 -3.43 -44.48 16.45
C CYS A 189 -2.56 -43.68 17.44
N ARG A 190 -2.17 -44.27 18.59
CA ARG A 190 -1.23 -43.66 19.53
C ARG A 190 0.17 -43.50 18.94
N ASP A 191 0.69 -44.56 18.32
CA ASP A 191 1.98 -44.52 17.64
C ASP A 191 2.01 -43.46 16.54
N ASP A 192 0.94 -43.39 15.74
CA ASP A 192 0.82 -42.41 14.66
C ASP A 192 0.72 -40.97 15.22
N ALA A 193 -0.03 -40.76 16.31
CA ALA A 193 -0.08 -39.47 17.00
C ALA A 193 1.28 -39.04 17.55
N GLN A 194 2.03 -39.96 18.17
CA GLN A 194 3.38 -39.67 18.68
C GLN A 194 4.37 -39.37 17.55
N LYS A 195 4.32 -40.11 16.43
CA LYS A 195 5.13 -39.81 15.25
C LYS A 195 4.84 -38.42 14.69
N CYS A 196 3.56 -38.08 14.51
CA CYS A 196 3.17 -36.75 14.04
C CYS A 196 3.58 -35.65 15.02
N ARG A 197 3.51 -35.91 16.33
CA ARG A 197 3.97 -34.97 17.37
C ARG A 197 5.47 -34.67 17.24
N ASN A 198 6.30 -35.71 17.12
CA ASN A 198 7.75 -35.56 16.97
C ASN A 198 8.11 -34.73 15.72
N ILE A 199 7.39 -34.94 14.60
CA ILE A 199 7.58 -34.16 13.37
C ILE A 199 7.16 -32.70 13.58
N TYR A 200 6.02 -32.47 14.24
CA TYR A 200 5.52 -31.11 14.53
C TYR A 200 6.49 -30.36 15.45
N GLU A 201 6.92 -30.96 16.56
CA GLU A 201 7.90 -30.37 17.49
C GLU A 201 9.24 -30.08 16.81
N LYS A 202 9.71 -30.97 15.93
CA LYS A 202 10.91 -30.72 15.11
C LYS A 202 10.74 -29.49 14.20
N ASN A 203 9.59 -29.34 13.54
CA ASN A 203 9.34 -28.20 12.66
C ASN A 203 9.17 -26.89 13.45
N ILE A 204 8.63 -26.94 14.68
CA ILE A 204 8.62 -25.79 15.61
C ILE A 204 10.06 -25.37 15.91
N ALA A 205 10.93 -26.31 16.31
CA ALA A 205 12.32 -26.00 16.62
C ALA A 205 13.06 -25.43 15.40
N GLU A 206 12.84 -26.00 14.21
CA GLU A 206 13.48 -25.54 12.96
C GLU A 206 13.08 -24.11 12.59
N ILE A 207 11.81 -23.72 12.76
CA ILE A 207 11.36 -22.35 12.46
C ILE A 207 11.78 -21.35 13.55
N THR A 208 11.85 -21.76 14.81
CA THR A 208 12.27 -20.89 15.93
C THR A 208 13.77 -20.58 15.89
N GLN A 209 14.58 -21.47 15.31
CA GLN A 209 16.03 -21.29 15.17
C GLN A 209 16.45 -20.51 13.91
N TYR A 210 15.50 -20.21 13.01
CA TYR A 210 15.76 -19.42 11.80
C TYR A 210 15.82 -17.93 12.10
#